data_AF-A0A1U7N6C3-F1
#
_entry.id   AF-A0A1U7N6C3-F1
#
_cell.length_a   1.000
_cell.length_b   1.000
_cell.length_c   1.000
_cell.angle_alpha   90.00
_cell.angle_beta   90.00
_cell.angle_gamma   90.00
#
_symmetry.space_group_name_H-M   'P 1'
#
loop_
_entity.id
_entity.type
_entity.pdbx_description
1 polymer ?
#
loop_
_entity_poly.entity_id
_entity_poly.type
_entity_poly.pdbx_seq_one_letter_code
_entity_poly.pdbx_strand_id
1 'polypeptide(L)'
;MSDTFFSADSLLYHHHWDTNTITYSFYKSGPYYGSQTGVSEISEGTKDNIRSILETLERYLDVDFREVADTATDYGLWRYMVSDGPGYAYAYLPNRSNTNSGWRSDVAGDVHINEAYDTTGNNGFADDPGNHGYMTLIHEIGHTLGLKHPNPYEDHDHGPFLPFNEDNTTNTVMSYNFAGKPAITPMTYDIKALQSIYGAREYNHGDTTYSFESVYGYTDVHEDYGATKEIKQTLWDSGGVNTLDFSNLTPDKYYFDMNQGGIITTQKAYNSISYKARTDESGTEYFTSKFGTAIAFDTVIHNLINSSSDDYIIANSAANIFSGYEFGISTGDDIIEGWNYLDTLDLSNYAFDSVTQIQSGDDLILGLGWDSSITVKDYYAVSQSDRLNITFEQESPPPVWEKIIVRDTINISKVQDIQKEPKPTNTAPTDISLSSNSVKEFSNNGTTIATLNTNDVDAGDSHTYKLLHDAKGRFKIDGNQLKVKNGNLLDFDDNSSHDLKIRTTDSGGESYDKTFTIDVLNQNLAPTDISLDRNSVKEFSNNGTTIARLNTNDVDAGDTHTYELLDDAQGRFKIDGNQLKVKNGNLLELIYKVDIKR
;
A
#
# COMPACT_ATOMS: atom_id res chain seq x y z
N MET A 1 -20.80 -23.59 -16.75
CA MET A 1 -21.45 -23.38 -15.44
C MET A 1 -21.00 -24.53 -14.57
N SER A 2 -20.12 -24.27 -13.61
CA SER A 2 -19.75 -25.25 -12.59
C SER A 2 -20.93 -25.42 -11.64
N ASP A 3 -21.36 -26.67 -11.44
CA ASP A 3 -22.52 -27.09 -10.63
C ASP A 3 -22.28 -26.94 -9.11
N THR A 4 -22.11 -25.71 -8.63
CA THR A 4 -22.19 -25.40 -7.20
C THR A 4 -23.07 -24.16 -7.01
N PHE A 5 -24.35 -24.39 -6.74
CA PHE A 5 -25.29 -23.34 -6.37
C PHE A 5 -24.83 -22.73 -5.04
N PHE A 6 -24.51 -21.44 -5.04
CA PHE A 6 -24.16 -20.69 -3.84
C PHE A 6 -25.41 -20.05 -3.27
N SER A 7 -25.57 -19.94 -1.94
CA SER A 7 -26.78 -19.37 -1.33
C SER A 7 -27.15 -18.00 -1.93
N ALA A 8 -26.16 -17.14 -2.18
CA ALA A 8 -26.36 -15.83 -2.78
C ALA A 8 -26.97 -15.85 -4.21
N ASP A 9 -26.83 -16.94 -4.96
CA ASP A 9 -27.47 -17.09 -6.28
C ASP A 9 -29.01 -17.04 -6.17
N SER A 10 -29.55 -17.32 -4.97
CA SER A 10 -30.98 -17.17 -4.67
C SER A 10 -31.47 -15.73 -4.74
N LEU A 11 -30.57 -14.75 -4.70
CA LEU A 11 -30.91 -13.34 -4.83
C LEU A 11 -30.99 -12.90 -6.30
N LEU A 12 -30.49 -13.69 -7.26
CA LEU A 12 -30.47 -13.26 -8.65
C LEU A 12 -31.84 -13.40 -9.30
N TYR A 13 -32.25 -12.34 -9.98
CA TYR A 13 -33.32 -12.38 -10.96
C TYR A 13 -32.78 -12.85 -12.34
N HIS A 14 -33.67 -13.32 -13.22
CA HIS A 14 -33.29 -13.88 -14.53
C HIS A 14 -32.73 -12.85 -15.54
N HIS A 15 -32.72 -11.57 -15.19
CA HIS A 15 -32.30 -10.48 -16.07
C HIS A 15 -31.34 -9.52 -15.36
N HIS A 16 -30.40 -8.97 -16.12
CA HIS A 16 -29.40 -7.98 -15.71
C HIS A 16 -29.10 -7.06 -16.90
N TRP A 17 -28.41 -5.96 -16.67
CA TRP A 17 -28.03 -5.02 -17.72
C TRP A 17 -26.85 -5.55 -18.55
N ASP A 18 -26.96 -5.47 -19.88
CA ASP A 18 -25.87 -5.81 -20.82
C ASP A 18 -24.97 -4.58 -21.06
N THR A 19 -24.49 -3.96 -19.98
CA THR A 19 -23.59 -2.80 -19.99
C THR A 19 -22.87 -2.67 -18.64
N ASN A 20 -21.60 -2.29 -18.68
CA ASN A 20 -20.81 -1.93 -17.50
C ASN A 20 -20.82 -0.40 -17.25
N THR A 21 -21.66 0.34 -17.96
CA THR A 21 -21.94 1.75 -17.65
C THR A 21 -23.44 1.94 -17.55
N ILE A 22 -23.89 2.34 -16.37
CA ILE A 22 -25.29 2.60 -16.05
C ILE A 22 -25.44 4.11 -15.84
N THR A 23 -26.16 4.77 -16.75
CA THR A 23 -26.51 6.18 -16.54
C THR A 23 -27.71 6.27 -15.61
N TYR A 24 -27.72 7.24 -14.72
CA TYR A 24 -28.86 7.51 -13.85
C TYR A 24 -29.20 8.99 -13.83
N SER A 25 -30.45 9.31 -13.54
CA SER A 25 -30.91 10.69 -13.39
C SER A 25 -31.96 10.83 -12.30
N PHE A 26 -32.12 12.04 -11.80
CA PHE A 26 -33.18 12.40 -10.87
C PHE A 26 -34.30 13.05 -11.66
N TYR A 27 -35.51 12.48 -11.62
CA TYR A 27 -36.64 13.01 -12.41
C TYR A 27 -36.82 14.49 -12.10
N LYS A 28 -36.79 15.34 -13.14
CA LYS A 28 -36.89 16.79 -12.94
C LYS A 28 -38.16 17.36 -13.56
N SER A 29 -38.35 17.09 -14.84
CA SER A 29 -39.49 17.56 -15.59
C SER A 29 -39.58 16.83 -16.93
N GLY A 30 -40.80 16.63 -17.42
CA GLY A 30 -41.03 15.96 -18.69
C GLY A 30 -42.02 14.81 -18.52
N PRO A 31 -42.21 13.99 -19.55
CA PRO A 31 -43.08 12.83 -19.46
C PRO A 31 -42.41 11.70 -18.64
N TYR A 32 -43.17 11.17 -17.70
CA TYR A 32 -42.96 9.85 -17.12
C TYR A 32 -43.81 8.83 -17.88
N TYR A 33 -43.31 7.60 -18.05
CA TYR A 33 -43.89 6.63 -18.98
C TYR A 33 -44.43 5.36 -18.33
N GLY A 34 -44.35 5.26 -17.00
CA GLY A 34 -45.04 4.23 -16.24
C GLY A 34 -46.46 4.63 -15.84
N SER A 35 -47.06 3.80 -15.00
CA SER A 35 -48.45 3.98 -14.54
C SER A 35 -48.60 4.91 -13.33
N GLN A 36 -47.50 5.28 -12.68
CA GLN A 36 -47.52 6.14 -11.50
C GLN A 36 -47.98 7.57 -11.78
N THR A 37 -48.66 8.14 -10.79
CA THR A 37 -49.06 9.55 -10.76
C THR A 37 -48.28 10.31 -9.69
N GLY A 38 -48.43 11.63 -9.67
CA GLY A 38 -47.76 12.47 -8.67
C GLY A 38 -46.24 12.51 -8.83
N VAL A 39 -45.72 12.21 -10.02
CA VAL A 39 -44.27 12.09 -10.24
C VAL A 39 -43.59 13.44 -10.12
N SER A 40 -42.65 13.55 -9.18
CA SER A 40 -41.85 14.74 -8.94
C SER A 40 -40.40 14.40 -8.58
N GLU A 41 -39.56 15.43 -8.59
CA GLU A 41 -38.17 15.33 -8.19
C GLU A 41 -38.05 14.98 -6.70
N ILE A 42 -37.07 14.12 -6.37
CA ILE A 42 -36.71 13.79 -5.00
C ILE A 42 -35.91 14.92 -4.33
N SER A 43 -35.83 14.91 -3.01
CA SER A 43 -35.10 15.89 -2.22
C SER A 43 -33.59 15.82 -2.48
N GLU A 44 -32.87 16.93 -2.28
CA GLU A 44 -31.43 16.95 -2.51
C GLU A 44 -30.68 16.01 -1.56
N GLY A 45 -31.11 15.89 -0.30
CA GLY A 45 -30.50 14.95 0.64
C GLY A 45 -30.64 13.49 0.21
N THR A 46 -31.75 13.12 -0.43
CA THR A 46 -31.91 11.79 -1.01
C THR A 46 -31.03 11.59 -2.24
N LYS A 47 -30.85 12.61 -3.08
CA LYS A 47 -29.91 12.54 -4.21
C LYS A 47 -28.49 12.30 -3.72
N ASP A 48 -28.07 13.03 -2.69
CA ASP A 48 -26.73 12.88 -2.10
C ASP A 48 -26.51 11.47 -1.54
N ASN A 49 -27.51 10.91 -0.85
CA ASN A 49 -27.45 9.53 -0.38
C ASN A 49 -27.38 8.53 -1.55
N ILE A 50 -28.16 8.71 -2.61
CA ILE A 50 -28.11 7.84 -3.81
C ILE A 50 -26.73 7.91 -4.46
N ARG A 51 -26.16 9.10 -4.65
CA ARG A 51 -24.80 9.28 -5.21
C ARG A 51 -23.77 8.50 -4.39
N SER A 52 -23.79 8.67 -3.07
CA SER A 52 -22.90 7.98 -2.14
C SER A 52 -23.05 6.46 -2.18
N ILE A 53 -24.27 5.94 -2.31
CA ILE A 53 -24.52 4.49 -2.46
C ILE A 53 -23.98 3.97 -3.78
N LEU A 54 -24.15 4.71 -4.88
CA LEU A 54 -23.65 4.32 -6.19
C LEU A 54 -22.11 4.35 -6.23
N GLU A 55 -21.48 5.39 -5.68
CA GLU A 55 -20.02 5.44 -5.48
C GLU A 55 -19.52 4.26 -4.62
N THR A 56 -20.30 3.87 -3.61
CA THR A 56 -20.03 2.68 -2.80
C THR A 56 -20.12 1.39 -3.61
N LEU A 57 -21.14 1.23 -4.46
CA LEU A 57 -21.31 0.07 -5.34
C LEU A 57 -20.17 -0.06 -6.36
N GLU A 58 -19.65 1.07 -6.86
CA GLU A 58 -18.50 1.06 -7.76
C GLU A 58 -17.27 0.39 -7.14
N ARG A 59 -17.11 0.41 -5.80
CA ARG A 59 -15.98 -0.28 -5.14
C ARG A 59 -16.10 -1.80 -5.19
N TYR A 60 -17.33 -2.33 -5.23
CA TYR A 60 -17.60 -3.76 -5.21
C TYR A 60 -17.73 -4.37 -6.62
N LEU A 61 -18.25 -3.60 -7.58
CA LEU A 61 -18.71 -4.09 -8.89
C LEU A 61 -17.95 -3.46 -10.05
N ASP A 62 -17.68 -4.23 -11.10
CA ASP A 62 -17.12 -3.70 -12.36
C ASP A 62 -18.19 -2.98 -13.21
N VAL A 63 -18.82 -1.96 -12.60
CA VAL A 63 -19.87 -1.11 -13.19
C VAL A 63 -19.56 0.34 -12.86
N ASP A 64 -19.65 1.20 -13.88
CA ASP A 64 -19.60 2.66 -13.74
C ASP A 64 -21.01 3.24 -13.67
N PHE A 65 -21.30 4.01 -12.62
CA PHE A 65 -22.54 4.77 -12.48
C PHE A 65 -22.31 6.22 -12.88
N ARG A 66 -23.10 6.72 -13.84
CA ARG A 66 -22.93 8.08 -14.37
C ARG A 66 -24.20 8.90 -14.26
N GLU A 67 -24.17 9.94 -13.42
CA GLU A 67 -25.27 10.89 -13.35
C GLU A 67 -25.38 11.65 -14.68
N VAL A 68 -26.58 11.73 -15.23
CA VAL A 68 -26.90 12.52 -16.42
C VAL A 68 -28.07 13.45 -16.13
N ALA A 69 -28.21 14.51 -16.94
CA ALA A 69 -29.32 15.44 -16.80
C ALA A 69 -30.66 14.75 -17.11
N ASP A 70 -31.68 15.04 -16.31
CA ASP A 70 -33.06 14.62 -16.58
C ASP A 70 -33.81 15.72 -17.35
N THR A 71 -34.17 15.44 -18.59
CA THR A 71 -34.88 16.34 -19.50
C THR A 71 -35.98 15.59 -20.25
N ALA A 72 -36.81 16.31 -21.00
CA ALA A 72 -37.91 15.70 -21.76
C ALA A 72 -37.48 14.69 -22.85
N THR A 73 -36.21 14.70 -23.25
CA THR A 73 -35.67 13.86 -24.35
C THR A 73 -34.39 13.12 -24.02
N ASP A 74 -33.78 13.42 -22.88
CA ASP A 74 -32.50 12.86 -22.43
C ASP A 74 -32.59 12.66 -20.92
N TYR A 75 -32.39 11.44 -20.46
CA TYR A 75 -32.49 11.01 -19.05
C TYR A 75 -31.69 9.70 -18.88
N GLY A 76 -31.38 9.35 -17.63
CA GLY A 76 -30.62 8.15 -17.30
C GLY A 76 -31.37 6.87 -17.66
N LEU A 77 -30.61 5.78 -17.80
CA LEU A 77 -31.17 4.44 -17.87
C LEU A 77 -32.02 4.15 -16.63
N TRP A 78 -31.55 4.60 -15.46
CA TRP A 78 -32.31 4.59 -14.22
C TRP A 78 -32.80 5.99 -13.90
N ARG A 79 -34.03 6.09 -13.39
CA ARG A 79 -34.57 7.35 -12.90
C ARG A 79 -35.09 7.20 -11.48
N TYR A 80 -34.72 8.13 -10.62
CA TYR A 80 -35.22 8.20 -9.25
C TYR A 80 -36.25 9.31 -9.12
N MET A 81 -37.39 9.02 -8.50
CA MET A 81 -38.50 9.97 -8.40
C MET A 81 -39.42 9.70 -7.20
N VAL A 82 -40.11 10.75 -6.75
CA VAL A 82 -41.28 10.63 -5.88
C VAL A 82 -42.49 10.19 -6.71
N SER A 83 -43.43 9.46 -6.12
CA SER A 83 -44.76 9.24 -6.71
C SER A 83 -45.82 8.86 -5.65
N ASP A 84 -47.10 8.85 -6.05
CA ASP A 84 -48.23 8.56 -5.15
C ASP A 84 -48.40 7.08 -4.79
N GLY A 85 -47.86 6.16 -5.62
CA GLY A 85 -48.10 4.72 -5.50
C GLY A 85 -47.37 3.97 -4.37
N PRO A 86 -46.06 4.17 -4.12
CA PRO A 86 -45.34 3.39 -3.12
C PRO A 86 -45.89 3.63 -1.71
N GLY A 87 -46.06 2.54 -0.93
CA GLY A 87 -46.28 2.66 0.51
C GLY A 87 -45.04 3.21 1.23
N TYR A 88 -43.85 2.84 0.75
CA TYR A 88 -42.56 3.36 1.22
C TYR A 88 -41.62 3.61 0.04
N ALA A 89 -41.23 2.55 -0.67
CA ALA A 89 -40.53 2.60 -1.95
C ALA A 89 -40.82 1.33 -2.79
N TYR A 90 -40.49 1.35 -4.07
CA TYR A 90 -40.28 0.15 -4.90
C TYR A 90 -39.43 0.51 -6.14
N ALA A 91 -38.83 -0.49 -6.76
CA ALA A 91 -38.05 -0.34 -7.98
C ALA A 91 -38.47 -1.34 -9.06
N TYR A 92 -38.24 -0.97 -10.32
CA TYR A 92 -38.40 -1.89 -11.45
C TYR A 92 -37.10 -2.64 -11.73
N LEU A 93 -37.17 -3.97 -11.70
CA LEU A 93 -36.11 -4.87 -12.15
C LEU A 93 -35.68 -4.59 -13.61
N PRO A 94 -34.46 -4.99 -14.02
CA PRO A 94 -33.95 -4.89 -15.39
C PRO A 94 -34.64 -5.87 -16.35
N ASN A 95 -35.95 -5.77 -16.51
CA ASN A 95 -36.78 -6.72 -17.26
C ASN A 95 -37.23 -6.15 -18.61
N ARG A 96 -37.10 -6.92 -19.69
CA ARG A 96 -37.64 -6.57 -21.02
C ARG A 96 -39.15 -6.36 -21.05
N SER A 97 -39.93 -6.95 -20.14
CA SER A 97 -41.36 -6.65 -20.06
C SER A 97 -41.65 -5.23 -19.56
N ASN A 98 -40.69 -4.63 -18.87
CA ASN A 98 -40.74 -3.24 -18.39
C ASN A 98 -40.22 -2.27 -19.46
N THR A 99 -39.73 -2.80 -20.60
CA THR A 99 -39.33 -2.00 -21.75
C THR A 99 -40.36 -2.13 -22.85
N ASN A 100 -40.94 -1.01 -23.29
CA ASN A 100 -41.74 -1.05 -24.50
C ASN A 100 -40.80 -1.16 -25.70
N SER A 101 -40.98 -2.16 -26.55
CA SER A 101 -40.21 -2.31 -27.79
C SER A 101 -40.52 -1.21 -28.84
N GLY A 102 -41.11 -0.09 -28.42
CA GLY A 102 -41.50 1.09 -29.20
C GLY A 102 -42.31 2.12 -28.38
N TRP A 103 -42.15 3.41 -28.75
CA TRP A 103 -42.65 4.67 -28.15
C TRP A 103 -43.23 4.60 -26.72
N ARG A 104 -42.32 4.71 -25.75
CA ARG A 104 -42.49 5.41 -24.46
C ARG A 104 -43.33 4.68 -23.40
N SER A 105 -42.86 3.50 -22.96
CA SER A 105 -43.14 2.93 -21.62
C SER A 105 -41.98 2.06 -21.14
N ASP A 106 -40.77 2.63 -21.19
CA ASP A 106 -39.61 2.03 -20.56
C ASP A 106 -39.49 2.57 -19.14
N VAL A 107 -39.63 1.68 -18.16
CA VAL A 107 -39.52 1.98 -16.73
C VAL A 107 -38.50 1.06 -16.05
N ALA A 108 -37.78 0.23 -16.81
CA ALA A 108 -36.80 -0.68 -16.24
C ALA A 108 -35.70 0.13 -15.53
N GLY A 109 -35.43 -0.19 -14.25
CA GLY A 109 -34.47 0.57 -13.43
C GLY A 109 -35.02 1.86 -12.82
N ASP A 110 -36.29 2.23 -13.04
CA ASP A 110 -36.91 3.34 -12.34
C ASP A 110 -37.16 2.99 -10.87
N VAL A 111 -36.87 3.93 -9.97
CA VAL A 111 -37.09 3.82 -8.53
C VAL A 111 -38.09 4.87 -8.10
N HIS A 112 -39.13 4.41 -7.40
CA HIS A 112 -40.19 5.24 -6.88
C HIS A 112 -40.17 5.25 -5.36
N ILE A 113 -40.03 6.43 -4.78
CA ILE A 113 -40.13 6.65 -3.33
C ILE A 113 -41.41 7.42 -2.97
N ASN A 114 -41.88 7.23 -1.75
CA ASN A 114 -43.02 7.97 -1.22
C ASN A 114 -42.58 9.33 -0.67
N GLU A 115 -43.26 10.40 -1.09
CA GLU A 115 -42.98 11.80 -0.71
C GLU A 115 -42.91 12.01 0.81
N ALA A 116 -43.71 11.27 1.59
CA ALA A 116 -43.78 11.40 3.04
C ALA A 116 -42.47 11.01 3.75
N TYR A 117 -41.55 10.36 3.05
CA TYR A 117 -40.27 9.87 3.58
C TYR A 117 -39.07 10.42 2.80
N ASP A 118 -39.27 11.29 1.82
CA ASP A 118 -38.19 11.85 0.99
C ASP A 118 -37.23 12.73 1.81
N THR A 119 -37.72 13.41 2.85
CA THR A 119 -36.88 14.26 3.73
C THR A 119 -36.39 13.54 4.98
N THR A 120 -35.51 14.18 5.76
CA THR A 120 -35.03 13.66 7.06
C THR A 120 -36.15 13.45 8.09
N GLY A 121 -35.98 12.46 8.97
CA GLY A 121 -36.93 12.06 10.00
C GLY A 121 -37.94 11.02 9.51
N ASN A 122 -38.61 10.34 10.44
CA ASN A 122 -39.63 9.32 10.14
C ASN A 122 -39.09 8.14 9.30
N ASN A 123 -37.83 7.73 9.49
CA ASN A 123 -37.11 6.81 8.60
C ASN A 123 -36.99 7.39 7.18
N GLY A 124 -36.48 8.62 7.08
CA GLY A 124 -36.39 9.35 5.83
C GLY A 124 -35.29 8.83 4.92
N PHE A 125 -35.48 8.90 3.61
CA PHE A 125 -34.47 8.57 2.61
C PHE A 125 -33.30 9.55 2.60
N ALA A 126 -33.52 10.79 3.06
CA ALA A 126 -32.46 11.78 3.27
C ALA A 126 -31.80 11.70 4.67
N ASP A 127 -32.19 10.74 5.52
CA ASP A 127 -31.49 10.54 6.80
C ASP A 127 -30.06 10.03 6.57
N ASP A 128 -29.16 10.35 7.49
CA ASP A 128 -27.75 9.93 7.45
C ASP A 128 -27.60 8.39 7.33
N PRO A 129 -26.45 7.89 6.83
CA PRO A 129 -26.13 6.47 6.85
C PRO A 129 -26.42 5.79 8.20
N GLY A 130 -26.93 4.56 8.15
CA GLY A 130 -27.29 3.76 9.31
C GLY A 130 -28.72 4.00 9.81
N ASN A 131 -29.56 4.66 9.00
CA ASN A 131 -31.00 4.74 9.18
C ASN A 131 -31.73 3.84 8.18
N HIS A 132 -32.98 3.49 8.47
CA HIS A 132 -33.77 2.56 7.65
C HIS A 132 -34.02 3.08 6.22
N GLY A 133 -34.26 4.38 6.06
CA GLY A 133 -34.44 4.99 4.73
C GLY A 133 -33.19 4.85 3.85
N TYR A 134 -32.00 5.11 4.40
CA TYR A 134 -30.73 4.89 3.69
C TYR A 134 -30.55 3.43 3.24
N MET A 135 -30.76 2.47 4.15
CA MET A 135 -30.69 1.04 3.81
C MET A 135 -31.72 0.64 2.74
N THR A 136 -32.90 1.28 2.74
CA THR A 136 -33.93 1.03 1.74
C THR A 136 -33.51 1.55 0.36
N LEU A 137 -32.78 2.67 0.27
CA LEU A 137 -32.20 3.09 -1.02
C LEU A 137 -31.25 2.02 -1.57
N ILE A 138 -30.42 1.41 -0.72
CA ILE A 138 -29.55 0.29 -1.13
C ILE A 138 -30.39 -0.89 -1.63
N HIS A 139 -31.49 -1.22 -0.94
CA HIS A 139 -32.41 -2.28 -1.32
C HIS A 139 -33.04 -2.03 -2.71
N GLU A 140 -33.58 -0.85 -2.94
CA GLU A 140 -34.20 -0.51 -4.23
C GLU A 140 -33.18 -0.48 -5.38
N ILE A 141 -31.96 -0.01 -5.12
CA ILE A 141 -30.85 -0.07 -6.09
C ILE A 141 -30.45 -1.55 -6.35
N GLY A 142 -30.52 -2.41 -5.33
CA GLY A 142 -30.35 -3.86 -5.51
C GLY A 142 -31.34 -4.42 -6.54
N HIS A 143 -32.61 -4.03 -6.46
CA HIS A 143 -33.60 -4.39 -7.48
C HIS A 143 -33.27 -3.84 -8.87
N THR A 144 -32.87 -2.58 -9.01
CA THR A 144 -32.50 -2.04 -10.34
C THR A 144 -31.30 -2.78 -10.95
N LEU A 145 -30.41 -3.34 -10.12
CA LEU A 145 -29.30 -4.19 -10.54
C LEU A 145 -29.69 -5.64 -10.85
N GLY A 146 -30.89 -6.08 -10.48
CA GLY A 146 -31.39 -7.43 -10.74
C GLY A 146 -31.38 -8.38 -9.53
N LEU A 147 -31.29 -7.86 -8.31
CA LEU A 147 -31.58 -8.65 -7.12
C LEU A 147 -33.08 -8.77 -6.88
N LYS A 148 -33.52 -9.92 -6.39
CA LYS A 148 -34.89 -10.17 -5.90
C LYS A 148 -34.88 -10.46 -4.41
N HIS A 149 -36.05 -10.51 -3.80
CA HIS A 149 -36.15 -10.92 -2.40
C HIS A 149 -35.66 -12.36 -2.18
N PRO A 150 -35.08 -12.65 -1.01
CA PRO A 150 -34.59 -13.97 -0.63
C PRO A 150 -35.69 -14.97 -0.25
N ASN A 151 -36.94 -14.53 -0.07
CA ASN A 151 -38.11 -15.35 0.28
C ASN A 151 -39.37 -14.82 -0.43
N PRO A 152 -40.50 -15.57 -0.46
CA PRO A 152 -41.73 -15.12 -1.10
C PRO A 152 -42.50 -14.16 -0.19
N TYR A 153 -41.99 -12.93 -0.05
CA TYR A 153 -42.69 -11.89 0.70
C TYR A 153 -43.85 -11.32 -0.10
N GLU A 154 -43.74 -11.33 -1.43
CA GLU A 154 -44.70 -10.78 -2.36
C GLU A 154 -45.05 -11.77 -3.47
N ASP A 155 -46.20 -11.60 -4.12
CA ASP A 155 -46.73 -12.55 -5.13
C ASP A 155 -45.79 -12.77 -6.34
N HIS A 156 -44.92 -11.81 -6.61
CA HIS A 156 -43.98 -11.85 -7.73
C HIS A 156 -42.61 -12.44 -7.37
N ASP A 157 -42.39 -12.76 -6.09
CA ASP A 157 -41.17 -13.41 -5.63
C ASP A 157 -41.19 -14.89 -5.97
N HIS A 158 -40.17 -15.34 -6.69
CA HIS A 158 -40.05 -16.72 -7.14
C HIS A 158 -38.71 -17.30 -6.70
N GLY A 159 -38.71 -18.60 -6.42
CA GLY A 159 -37.52 -19.31 -5.97
C GLY A 159 -36.43 -19.37 -7.06
N PRO A 160 -35.21 -19.79 -6.71
CA PRO A 160 -34.80 -20.33 -5.40
C PRO A 160 -34.77 -19.27 -4.27
N PHE A 161 -34.89 -19.73 -3.02
CA PHE A 161 -34.96 -18.89 -1.82
C PHE A 161 -33.88 -19.28 -0.82
N LEU A 162 -33.45 -18.32 0.01
CA LEU A 162 -32.50 -18.56 1.09
C LEU A 162 -33.14 -19.42 2.21
N PRO A 163 -32.33 -20.22 2.92
CA PRO A 163 -32.71 -20.77 4.21
C PRO A 163 -33.17 -19.67 5.19
N PHE A 164 -34.16 -19.95 6.02
CA PHE A 164 -34.72 -18.96 6.95
C PHE A 164 -33.73 -18.39 7.96
N ASN A 165 -32.70 -19.16 8.34
CA ASN A 165 -31.62 -18.71 9.21
C ASN A 165 -30.60 -17.79 8.52
N GLU A 166 -30.60 -17.76 7.18
CA GLU A 166 -29.74 -16.90 6.36
C GLU A 166 -30.49 -15.66 5.84
N ASP A 167 -31.82 -15.71 5.82
CA ASP A 167 -32.69 -14.63 5.36
C ASP A 167 -32.81 -13.51 6.41
N ASN A 168 -31.79 -12.66 6.50
CA ASN A 168 -31.76 -11.49 7.39
C ASN A 168 -30.83 -10.38 6.86
N THR A 169 -30.97 -9.18 7.42
CA THR A 169 -30.20 -7.99 7.00
C THR A 169 -28.74 -7.95 7.40
N THR A 170 -28.19 -9.00 8.01
CA THR A 170 -26.72 -9.16 8.13
C THR A 170 -26.14 -9.80 6.87
N ASN A 171 -26.92 -10.62 6.17
CA ASN A 171 -26.47 -11.33 4.96
C ASN A 171 -26.89 -10.61 3.68
N THR A 172 -28.08 -10.03 3.65
CA THR A 172 -28.62 -9.34 2.46
C THR A 172 -29.56 -8.20 2.85
N VAL A 173 -29.39 -7.01 2.26
CA VAL A 173 -30.33 -5.90 2.41
C VAL A 173 -31.67 -6.18 1.73
N MET A 174 -31.76 -7.21 0.88
CA MET A 174 -33.00 -7.65 0.21
C MET A 174 -33.98 -8.36 1.15
N SER A 175 -33.57 -8.69 2.38
CA SER A 175 -34.45 -9.34 3.36
C SER A 175 -35.43 -8.38 4.02
N TYR A 176 -36.68 -8.81 4.20
CA TYR A 176 -37.68 -8.11 5.02
C TYR A 176 -37.64 -8.55 6.50
N ASN A 177 -36.78 -9.50 6.86
CA ASN A 177 -36.53 -9.90 8.24
C ASN A 177 -35.51 -8.95 8.88
N PHE A 178 -35.97 -7.71 9.13
CA PHE A 178 -35.15 -6.66 9.72
C PHE A 178 -34.75 -7.02 11.16
N ALA A 179 -33.44 -7.20 11.38
CA ALA A 179 -32.89 -7.52 12.70
C ALA A 179 -31.60 -6.73 12.94
N GLY A 180 -31.43 -6.18 14.14
CA GLY A 180 -30.24 -5.40 14.50
C GLY A 180 -30.27 -3.98 13.91
N LYS A 181 -29.08 -3.45 13.57
CA LYS A 181 -28.89 -2.11 13.03
C LYS A 181 -28.95 -2.10 11.50
N PRO A 182 -29.39 -0.99 10.89
CA PRO A 182 -29.41 -0.85 9.44
C PRO A 182 -28.01 -0.95 8.83
N ALA A 183 -27.96 -1.51 7.62
CA ALA A 183 -26.75 -1.55 6.81
C ALA A 183 -26.52 -0.23 6.07
N ILE A 184 -25.25 0.12 5.86
CA ILE A 184 -24.84 1.28 5.05
C ILE A 184 -24.19 0.89 3.73
N THR A 185 -23.98 -0.40 3.51
CA THR A 185 -23.50 -0.98 2.25
C THR A 185 -24.43 -2.12 1.85
N PRO A 186 -24.35 -2.61 0.60
CA PRO A 186 -24.77 -3.98 0.31
C PRO A 186 -24.08 -4.96 1.26
N MET A 187 -24.79 -6.01 1.66
CA MET A 187 -24.26 -7.05 2.53
C MET A 187 -23.62 -8.19 1.72
N THR A 188 -23.00 -9.15 2.40
CA THR A 188 -22.12 -10.15 1.79
C THR A 188 -22.78 -10.95 0.66
N TYR A 189 -24.07 -11.30 0.77
CA TYR A 189 -24.78 -12.03 -0.28
C TYR A 189 -25.17 -11.11 -1.45
N ASP A 190 -25.50 -9.85 -1.18
CA ASP A 190 -25.79 -8.86 -2.22
C ASP A 190 -24.57 -8.67 -3.12
N ILE A 191 -23.40 -8.47 -2.51
CA ILE A 191 -22.13 -8.28 -3.21
C ILE A 191 -21.80 -9.53 -4.03
N LYS A 192 -21.82 -10.71 -3.42
CA LYS A 192 -21.48 -11.96 -4.12
C LYS A 192 -22.41 -12.25 -5.30
N ALA A 193 -23.72 -12.03 -5.13
CA ALA A 193 -24.69 -12.19 -6.19
C ALA A 193 -24.40 -11.21 -7.34
N LEU A 194 -24.24 -9.92 -7.03
CA LEU A 194 -23.98 -8.89 -8.04
C LEU A 194 -22.65 -9.08 -8.78
N GLN A 195 -21.58 -9.45 -8.07
CA GLN A 195 -20.28 -9.75 -8.69
C GLN A 195 -20.35 -10.94 -9.65
N SER A 196 -21.27 -11.90 -9.44
CA SER A 196 -21.42 -13.03 -10.36
C SER A 196 -21.99 -12.64 -11.73
N ILE A 197 -22.71 -11.53 -11.83
CA ILE A 197 -23.34 -11.05 -13.07
C ILE A 197 -22.67 -9.80 -13.66
N TYR A 198 -22.03 -8.97 -12.83
CA TYR A 198 -21.37 -7.75 -13.27
C TYR A 198 -19.83 -7.81 -13.18
N GLY A 199 -19.27 -8.82 -12.53
CA GLY A 199 -17.84 -8.88 -12.23
C GLY A 199 -17.49 -8.08 -10.96
N ALA A 200 -16.41 -8.51 -10.30
CA ALA A 200 -15.86 -7.82 -9.15
C ALA A 200 -14.86 -6.74 -9.61
N ARG A 201 -14.94 -5.55 -9.01
CA ARG A 201 -13.94 -4.50 -9.28
C ARG A 201 -12.64 -4.81 -8.53
N GLU A 202 -11.52 -4.57 -9.20
CA GLU A 202 -10.21 -4.47 -8.52
C GLU A 202 -10.23 -3.25 -7.59
N TYR A 203 -10.23 -3.51 -6.30
CA TYR A 203 -10.23 -2.52 -5.24
C TYR A 203 -9.31 -3.00 -4.11
N ASN A 204 -8.45 -2.10 -3.61
CA ASN A 204 -7.43 -2.41 -2.60
C ASN A 204 -6.54 -3.64 -2.92
N HIS A 205 -6.35 -3.98 -4.21
CA HIS A 205 -5.66 -5.22 -4.64
C HIS A 205 -4.20 -5.40 -4.15
N GLY A 206 -3.58 -4.36 -3.58
CA GLY A 206 -2.26 -4.45 -2.93
C GLY A 206 -2.35 -4.90 -1.48
N ASP A 207 -1.21 -4.93 -0.78
CA ASP A 207 -1.22 -5.20 0.65
C ASP A 207 -1.91 -4.05 1.39
N THR A 208 -2.97 -4.36 2.14
CA THR A 208 -3.84 -3.36 2.76
C THR A 208 -3.99 -3.62 4.26
N THR A 209 -3.80 -2.58 5.06
CA THR A 209 -4.10 -2.59 6.50
C THR A 209 -5.39 -1.81 6.75
N TYR A 210 -6.34 -2.46 7.41
CA TYR A 210 -7.61 -1.89 7.84
C TYR A 210 -7.54 -1.62 9.34
N SER A 211 -7.40 -0.34 9.72
CA SER A 211 -7.28 0.08 11.12
C SER A 211 -8.64 0.40 11.72
N PHE A 212 -9.07 -0.36 12.73
CA PHE A 212 -10.37 -0.21 13.36
C PHE A 212 -10.30 0.67 14.61
N GLU A 213 -11.13 1.72 14.63
CA GLU A 213 -11.42 2.50 15.85
C GLU A 213 -12.70 2.02 16.54
N SER A 214 -13.55 1.31 15.80
CA SER A 214 -14.68 0.53 16.32
C SER A 214 -14.99 -0.62 15.35
N VAL A 215 -15.71 -1.65 15.78
CA VAL A 215 -16.08 -2.79 14.90
C VAL A 215 -16.99 -2.43 13.71
N TYR A 216 -17.41 -1.17 13.61
CA TYR A 216 -18.21 -0.61 12.52
C TYR A 216 -17.63 0.71 11.98
N GLY A 217 -16.35 0.99 12.27
CA GLY A 217 -15.64 2.18 11.81
C GLY A 217 -14.14 1.89 11.70
N TYR A 218 -13.63 1.94 10.46
CA TYR A 218 -12.24 1.63 10.14
C TYR A 218 -11.72 2.55 9.05
N THR A 219 -10.41 2.63 8.94
CA THR A 219 -9.71 3.42 7.91
C THR A 219 -8.78 2.51 7.11
N ASP A 220 -8.57 2.85 5.85
CA ASP A 220 -7.50 2.31 5.01
C ASP A 220 -6.63 3.45 4.44
N VAL A 221 -5.86 3.17 3.39
CA VAL A 221 -5.00 4.19 2.75
C VAL A 221 -5.78 5.24 1.93
N HIS A 222 -7.07 5.02 1.67
CA HIS A 222 -7.91 5.87 0.85
C HIS A 222 -8.82 6.74 1.70
N GLU A 223 -9.63 6.15 2.57
CA GLU A 223 -10.79 6.81 3.18
C GLU A 223 -11.12 6.30 4.60
N ASP A 224 -12.01 7.05 5.26
CA ASP A 224 -12.67 6.65 6.50
C ASP A 224 -14.00 5.93 6.17
N TYR A 225 -14.21 4.73 6.72
CA TYR A 225 -15.42 3.95 6.52
C TYR A 225 -16.22 3.80 7.81
N GLY A 226 -17.54 3.66 7.65
CA GLY A 226 -18.46 3.42 8.75
C GLY A 226 -19.39 4.59 9.02
N ALA A 227 -19.86 4.67 10.26
CA ALA A 227 -20.75 5.74 10.72
C ALA A 227 -20.46 6.09 12.17
N THR A 228 -20.98 7.23 12.63
CA THR A 228 -20.85 7.72 14.01
C THR A 228 -21.69 6.92 15.03
N LYS A 229 -22.38 5.87 14.59
CA LYS A 229 -23.27 5.02 15.39
C LYS A 229 -23.15 3.56 14.96
N GLU A 230 -23.61 2.65 15.81
CA GLU A 230 -23.68 1.21 15.48
C GLU A 230 -24.44 0.97 14.15
N ILE A 231 -23.76 0.36 13.18
CA ILE A 231 -24.28 0.01 11.85
C ILE A 231 -23.84 -1.39 11.42
N LYS A 232 -24.36 -1.85 10.27
CA LYS A 232 -23.77 -2.97 9.54
C LYS A 232 -23.12 -2.47 8.25
N GLN A 233 -22.01 -3.08 7.85
CA GLN A 233 -21.34 -2.80 6.59
C GLN A 233 -20.55 -4.02 6.14
N THR A 234 -20.05 -3.98 4.90
CA THR A 234 -19.19 -5.03 4.34
C THR A 234 -17.86 -4.47 3.86
N LEU A 235 -16.77 -5.06 4.32
CA LEU A 235 -15.41 -4.84 3.82
C LEU A 235 -15.19 -5.68 2.56
N TRP A 236 -14.61 -5.07 1.53
CA TRP A 236 -14.20 -5.75 0.30
C TRP A 236 -12.75 -5.40 -0.03
N ASP A 237 -11.99 -6.45 -0.30
CA ASP A 237 -10.65 -6.40 -0.88
C ASP A 237 -10.53 -7.46 -1.96
N SER A 238 -9.92 -7.09 -3.09
CA SER A 238 -9.76 -7.93 -4.27
C SER A 238 -8.42 -8.68 -4.34
N GLY A 239 -7.45 -8.39 -3.47
CA GLY A 239 -6.11 -8.97 -3.58
C GLY A 239 -5.19 -8.70 -2.39
N GLY A 240 -3.90 -8.95 -2.58
CA GLY A 240 -2.85 -8.60 -1.62
C GLY A 240 -2.87 -9.35 -0.28
N VAL A 241 -1.92 -8.98 0.58
CA VAL A 241 -1.82 -9.44 1.97
C VAL A 241 -2.54 -8.45 2.87
N ASN A 242 -3.74 -8.84 3.32
CA ASN A 242 -4.63 -7.98 4.09
C ASN A 242 -4.47 -8.17 5.60
N THR A 243 -4.41 -7.05 6.32
CA THR A 243 -4.24 -6.99 7.77
C THR A 243 -5.44 -6.31 8.42
N LEU A 244 -6.07 -6.96 9.38
CA LEU A 244 -7.03 -6.32 10.30
C LEU A 244 -6.25 -5.82 11.51
N ASP A 245 -6.23 -4.51 11.70
CA ASP A 245 -5.55 -3.87 12.82
C ASP A 245 -6.57 -3.40 13.86
N PHE A 246 -6.58 -4.09 15.01
CA PHE A 246 -7.48 -3.83 16.12
C PHE A 246 -6.80 -3.13 17.30
N SER A 247 -5.55 -2.68 17.14
CA SER A 247 -4.77 -2.09 18.24
C SER A 247 -5.40 -0.82 18.82
N ASN A 248 -6.24 -0.13 18.03
CA ASN A 248 -6.90 1.12 18.39
C ASN A 248 -8.33 0.95 18.92
N LEU A 249 -8.83 -0.28 19.05
CA LEU A 249 -10.14 -0.54 19.64
C LEU A 249 -10.17 -0.18 21.12
N THR A 250 -11.27 0.44 21.56
CA THR A 250 -11.51 0.69 22.98
C THR A 250 -11.70 -0.62 23.74
N PRO A 251 -11.17 -0.80 24.97
CA PRO A 251 -11.32 -2.06 25.69
C PRO A 251 -12.78 -2.56 25.82
N ASP A 252 -13.06 -3.78 25.33
CA ASP A 252 -14.36 -4.48 25.42
C ASP A 252 -14.16 -6.02 25.41
N LYS A 253 -15.07 -6.78 24.80
CA LYS A 253 -14.90 -8.20 24.43
C LYS A 253 -15.28 -8.38 22.97
N TYR A 254 -14.33 -8.71 22.11
CA TYR A 254 -14.57 -8.76 20.69
C TYR A 254 -14.73 -10.18 20.12
N TYR A 255 -15.42 -10.25 18.99
CA TYR A 255 -15.61 -11.45 18.20
C TYR A 255 -15.18 -11.13 16.77
N PHE A 256 -14.09 -11.77 16.34
CA PHE A 256 -13.44 -11.54 15.06
C PHE A 256 -13.48 -12.82 14.25
N ASP A 257 -14.45 -12.93 13.34
CA ASP A 257 -14.48 -14.00 12.35
C ASP A 257 -13.83 -13.54 11.05
N MET A 258 -12.61 -14.02 10.79
CA MET A 258 -11.80 -13.64 9.63
C MET A 258 -12.18 -14.38 8.35
N ASN A 259 -13.16 -15.29 8.41
CA ASN A 259 -13.63 -16.00 7.23
C ASN A 259 -14.35 -15.04 6.29
N GLN A 260 -14.31 -15.34 4.99
CA GLN A 260 -15.21 -14.74 4.04
C GLN A 260 -16.67 -15.01 4.44
N GLY A 261 -17.51 -13.97 4.44
CA GLY A 261 -18.85 -14.02 5.01
C GLY A 261 -18.91 -13.91 6.54
N GLY A 262 -17.76 -13.93 7.23
CA GLY A 262 -17.62 -13.72 8.67
C GLY A 262 -17.90 -12.27 9.06
N ILE A 263 -18.00 -12.02 10.36
CA ILE A 263 -18.29 -10.70 10.92
C ILE A 263 -17.36 -10.32 12.08
N ILE A 264 -16.88 -9.09 12.02
CA ILE A 264 -16.14 -8.38 13.07
C ILE A 264 -17.17 -7.63 13.91
N THR A 265 -17.31 -8.00 15.19
CA THR A 265 -18.30 -7.42 16.10
C THR A 265 -17.86 -7.58 17.57
N THR A 266 -18.72 -7.20 18.52
CA THR A 266 -18.50 -7.52 19.94
C THR A 266 -19.14 -8.85 20.29
N GLN A 267 -18.61 -9.59 21.26
CA GLN A 267 -19.21 -10.85 21.73
C GLN A 267 -20.66 -10.66 22.22
N LYS A 268 -20.97 -9.48 22.76
CA LYS A 268 -22.32 -9.11 23.17
C LYS A 268 -23.26 -8.84 21.99
N ALA A 269 -22.73 -8.39 20.86
CA ALA A 269 -23.51 -8.10 19.66
C ALA A 269 -23.65 -9.32 18.74
N TYR A 270 -22.71 -10.26 18.79
CA TYR A 270 -22.75 -11.50 18.01
C TYR A 270 -23.95 -12.37 18.39
N ASN A 271 -24.77 -12.74 17.39
CA ASN A 271 -25.97 -13.58 17.55
C ASN A 271 -26.91 -13.17 18.70
N SER A 272 -26.98 -11.87 19.03
CA SER A 272 -27.71 -11.39 20.21
C SER A 272 -29.08 -10.80 19.91
N ILE A 273 -29.43 -10.63 18.62
CA ILE A 273 -30.77 -10.22 18.21
C ILE A 273 -31.46 -11.40 17.52
N SER A 274 -32.70 -11.65 17.93
CA SER A 274 -33.53 -12.67 17.32
C SER A 274 -34.49 -12.09 16.28
N TYR A 275 -34.92 -12.93 15.36
CA TYR A 275 -35.97 -12.63 14.40
C TYR A 275 -36.78 -13.88 14.08
N LYS A 276 -37.99 -13.66 13.56
CA LYS A 276 -38.84 -14.70 13.00
C LYS A 276 -38.93 -14.45 11.51
N ALA A 277 -38.53 -15.44 10.71
CA ALA A 277 -38.64 -15.33 9.28
C ALA A 277 -40.13 -15.18 8.89
N ARG A 278 -40.46 -14.16 8.10
CA ARG A 278 -41.86 -13.79 7.80
C ARG A 278 -42.69 -14.91 7.17
N THR A 279 -42.04 -15.79 6.42
CA THR A 279 -42.65 -16.90 5.68
C THR A 279 -42.43 -18.25 6.36
N ASP A 280 -41.83 -18.27 7.56
CA ASP A 280 -41.66 -19.48 8.36
C ASP A 280 -42.86 -19.71 9.29
N GLU A 281 -43.72 -20.66 8.90
CA GLU A 281 -44.87 -21.06 9.70
C GLU A 281 -44.51 -21.92 10.93
N SER A 282 -43.27 -22.41 11.03
CA SER A 282 -42.83 -23.22 12.18
C SER A 282 -42.72 -22.40 13.47
N GLY A 283 -42.56 -21.08 13.33
CA GLY A 283 -42.37 -20.15 14.44
C GLY A 283 -40.98 -20.25 15.07
N THR A 284 -40.01 -20.81 14.34
CA THR A 284 -38.62 -20.94 14.79
C THR A 284 -38.02 -19.54 14.96
N GLU A 285 -37.26 -19.37 16.04
CA GLU A 285 -36.55 -18.13 16.32
C GLU A 285 -35.11 -18.27 15.84
N TYR A 286 -34.69 -17.36 14.97
CA TYR A 286 -33.34 -17.31 14.39
C TYR A 286 -32.56 -16.16 15.00
N PHE A 287 -31.24 -16.23 14.94
CA PHE A 287 -30.35 -15.25 15.57
C PHE A 287 -29.39 -14.68 14.54
N THR A 288 -29.01 -13.42 14.74
CA THR A 288 -28.01 -12.75 13.92
C THR A 288 -27.31 -11.67 14.74
N SER A 289 -26.21 -11.13 14.21
CA SER A 289 -25.46 -10.06 14.87
C SER A 289 -26.21 -8.73 14.83
N LYS A 290 -26.14 -7.99 15.95
CA LYS A 290 -26.81 -6.69 16.08
C LYS A 290 -26.19 -5.62 15.17
N PHE A 291 -24.86 -5.57 15.07
CA PHE A 291 -24.09 -4.60 14.28
C PHE A 291 -22.68 -5.17 14.01
N GLY A 292 -21.89 -4.54 13.14
CA GLY A 292 -20.51 -4.94 12.88
C GLY A 292 -20.10 -4.78 11.41
N THR A 293 -18.88 -5.20 11.10
CA THR A 293 -18.32 -5.20 9.74
C THR A 293 -18.19 -6.63 9.26
N ALA A 294 -18.93 -7.00 8.22
CA ALA A 294 -18.81 -8.30 7.58
C ALA A 294 -17.67 -8.29 6.55
N ILE A 295 -17.10 -9.46 6.25
CA ILE A 295 -16.09 -9.64 5.20
C ILE A 295 -16.79 -10.19 3.96
N ALA A 296 -16.64 -9.52 2.81
CA ALA A 296 -17.22 -9.99 1.56
C ALA A 296 -16.67 -11.37 1.14
N PHE A 297 -17.45 -12.10 0.34
CA PHE A 297 -16.96 -13.34 -0.29
C PHE A 297 -15.80 -13.04 -1.24
N ASP A 298 -14.84 -13.97 -1.33
CA ASP A 298 -13.59 -13.84 -2.08
C ASP A 298 -12.56 -12.82 -1.53
N THR A 299 -12.86 -12.12 -0.43
CA THR A 299 -11.84 -11.36 0.32
C THR A 299 -11.08 -12.27 1.27
N VAL A 300 -9.74 -12.20 1.24
CA VAL A 300 -8.86 -13.01 2.08
C VAL A 300 -8.08 -12.13 3.06
N ILE A 301 -8.29 -12.37 4.35
CA ILE A 301 -7.53 -11.73 5.42
C ILE A 301 -6.36 -12.62 5.82
N HIS A 302 -5.16 -12.05 5.89
CA HIS A 302 -3.94 -12.78 6.21
C HIS A 302 -3.49 -12.50 7.64
N ASN A 303 -3.56 -11.25 8.08
CA ASN A 303 -2.98 -10.87 9.36
C ASN A 303 -4.03 -10.25 10.28
N LEU A 304 -3.83 -10.44 11.58
CA LEU A 304 -4.58 -9.78 12.64
C LEU A 304 -3.56 -9.20 13.64
N ILE A 305 -3.69 -7.91 13.93
CA ILE A 305 -3.01 -7.24 15.03
C ILE A 305 -4.05 -7.11 16.15
N ASN A 306 -3.79 -7.75 17.28
CA ASN A 306 -4.79 -7.94 18.33
C ASN A 306 -5.13 -6.63 19.05
N SER A 307 -6.29 -6.60 19.69
CA SER A 307 -6.69 -5.48 20.54
C SER A 307 -6.14 -5.63 21.96
N SER A 308 -6.42 -4.65 22.83
CA SER A 308 -6.10 -4.72 24.25
C SER A 308 -7.22 -5.37 25.10
N SER A 309 -8.03 -6.25 24.50
CA SER A 309 -9.32 -6.72 25.04
C SER A 309 -9.42 -8.25 25.03
N ASP A 310 -10.38 -8.82 25.75
CA ASP A 310 -10.62 -10.27 25.66
C ASP A 310 -11.27 -10.61 24.31
N ASP A 311 -10.48 -11.14 23.37
CA ASP A 311 -10.93 -11.35 21.99
C ASP A 311 -11.21 -12.83 21.68
N TYR A 312 -12.27 -13.07 20.90
CA TYR A 312 -12.56 -14.39 20.34
C TYR A 312 -12.31 -14.33 18.83
N ILE A 313 -11.23 -14.98 18.39
CA ILE A 313 -10.71 -14.94 17.03
C ILE A 313 -10.99 -16.27 16.35
N ILE A 314 -11.62 -16.21 15.17
CA ILE A 314 -11.80 -17.35 14.28
C ILE A 314 -10.92 -17.12 13.04
N ALA A 315 -9.91 -17.96 12.91
CA ALA A 315 -9.03 -18.00 11.76
C ALA A 315 -9.79 -18.38 10.48
N ASN A 316 -9.23 -18.01 9.34
CA ASN A 316 -9.72 -18.48 8.05
C ASN A 316 -8.79 -19.55 7.47
N SER A 317 -9.05 -19.97 6.24
CA SER A 317 -8.26 -21.03 5.59
C SER A 317 -6.92 -20.55 5.02
N ALA A 318 -6.59 -19.26 5.12
CA ALA A 318 -5.31 -18.73 4.66
C ALA A 318 -4.19 -19.08 5.65
N ALA A 319 -2.97 -18.64 5.35
CA ALA A 319 -1.87 -18.66 6.32
C ALA A 319 -1.98 -17.39 7.17
N ASN A 320 -2.56 -17.52 8.37
CA ASN A 320 -2.83 -16.39 9.24
C ASN A 320 -1.64 -16.04 10.14
N ILE A 321 -1.41 -14.74 10.36
CA ILE A 321 -0.48 -14.26 11.39
C ILE A 321 -1.28 -13.51 12.47
N PHE A 322 -1.25 -14.02 13.70
CA PHE A 322 -1.83 -13.38 14.87
C PHE A 322 -0.72 -12.68 15.64
N SER A 323 -0.81 -11.35 15.77
CA SER A 323 0.24 -10.48 16.33
C SER A 323 -0.36 -9.43 17.27
N GLY A 324 0.45 -8.48 17.77
CA GLY A 324 0.02 -7.45 18.73
C GLY A 324 0.19 -7.84 20.20
N TYR A 325 0.85 -8.97 20.47
CA TYR A 325 1.21 -9.42 21.81
C TYR A 325 2.56 -8.81 22.23
N GLU A 326 2.51 -7.73 23.00
CA GLU A 326 3.69 -6.94 23.39
C GLU A 326 3.88 -6.84 24.91
N PHE A 327 5.15 -6.77 25.33
CA PHE A 327 5.49 -6.68 26.75
C PHE A 327 5.02 -5.37 27.37
N GLY A 328 4.21 -5.46 28.42
CA GLY A 328 3.68 -4.29 29.13
C GLY A 328 2.40 -3.72 28.54
N ILE A 329 1.88 -4.31 27.46
CA ILE A 329 0.54 -4.08 26.95
C ILE A 329 -0.35 -5.24 27.41
N SER A 330 -1.46 -4.92 28.05
CA SER A 330 -2.47 -5.93 28.37
C SER A 330 -3.26 -6.24 27.12
N THR A 331 -3.22 -7.48 26.64
CA THR A 331 -4.03 -7.94 25.50
C THR A 331 -5.28 -8.68 25.93
N GLY A 332 -5.55 -8.80 27.24
CA GLY A 332 -6.71 -9.54 27.74
C GLY A 332 -6.53 -11.06 27.64
N ASP A 333 -7.63 -11.77 27.87
CA ASP A 333 -7.72 -13.23 27.73
C ASP A 333 -8.33 -13.57 26.36
N ASP A 334 -7.47 -13.90 25.41
CA ASP A 334 -7.86 -14.19 24.03
C ASP A 334 -8.12 -15.68 23.78
N ILE A 335 -8.97 -15.95 22.80
CA ILE A 335 -9.26 -17.30 22.30
C ILE A 335 -9.05 -17.30 20.78
N ILE A 336 -8.25 -18.23 20.27
CA ILE A 336 -8.04 -18.45 18.84
C ILE A 336 -8.55 -19.84 18.46
N GLU A 337 -9.47 -19.91 17.50
CA GLU A 337 -10.09 -21.13 16.96
C GLU A 337 -10.01 -21.16 15.42
N GLY A 338 -10.15 -22.34 14.82
CA GLY A 338 -10.26 -22.51 13.37
C GLY A 338 -8.93 -22.46 12.62
N TRP A 339 -7.82 -22.34 13.36
CA TRP A 339 -6.47 -22.29 12.80
C TRP A 339 -6.05 -23.62 12.18
N ASN A 340 -5.00 -23.57 11.37
CA ASN A 340 -4.35 -24.69 10.71
C ASN A 340 -2.81 -24.58 10.78
N TYR A 341 -2.10 -25.54 10.21
CA TYR A 341 -0.63 -25.66 10.30
C TYR A 341 0.15 -24.57 9.55
N LEU A 342 -0.52 -23.78 8.71
CA LEU A 342 0.06 -22.63 8.02
C LEU A 342 0.10 -21.38 8.91
N ASP A 343 -0.68 -21.38 9.99
CA ASP A 343 -0.86 -20.20 10.82
C ASP A 343 0.30 -20.02 11.79
N THR A 344 0.52 -18.77 12.18
CA THR A 344 1.54 -18.35 13.12
C THR A 344 0.93 -17.45 14.19
N LEU A 345 1.10 -17.83 15.45
CA LEU A 345 0.96 -16.94 16.58
C LEU A 345 2.31 -16.29 16.87
N ASP A 346 2.37 -14.97 16.72
CA ASP A 346 3.59 -14.22 16.90
C ASP A 346 3.76 -13.72 18.33
N LEU A 347 4.66 -14.39 19.07
CA LEU A 347 5.13 -13.98 20.38
C LEU A 347 6.63 -13.64 20.34
N SER A 348 7.15 -13.12 19.22
CA SER A 348 8.58 -12.80 19.07
C SER A 348 9.11 -11.81 20.12
N ASN A 349 8.22 -11.07 20.79
CA ASN A 349 8.53 -10.16 21.89
C ASN A 349 8.60 -10.85 23.27
N TYR A 350 8.33 -12.15 23.33
CA TYR A 350 8.40 -12.94 24.55
C TYR A 350 9.53 -13.96 24.48
N ALA A 351 10.32 -14.02 25.55
CA ALA A 351 11.19 -15.15 25.81
C ALA A 351 10.33 -16.40 26.10
N PHE A 352 10.72 -17.58 25.58
CA PHE A 352 9.97 -18.82 25.80
C PHE A 352 9.73 -19.12 27.29
N ASP A 353 10.74 -18.86 28.13
CA ASP A 353 10.68 -19.10 29.58
C ASP A 353 9.81 -18.09 30.34
N SER A 354 9.43 -16.96 29.72
CA SER A 354 8.50 -15.99 30.32
C SER A 354 7.03 -16.33 30.06
N VAL A 355 6.74 -17.25 29.13
CA VAL A 355 5.38 -17.66 28.77
C VAL A 355 5.03 -18.99 29.41
N THR A 356 4.04 -18.97 30.30
CA THR A 356 3.52 -20.22 30.89
C THR A 356 2.71 -20.99 29.86
N GLN A 357 2.89 -22.32 29.82
CA GLN A 357 2.19 -23.21 28.90
C GLN A 357 1.38 -24.23 29.70
N ILE A 358 0.07 -24.19 29.57
CA ILE A 358 -0.86 -25.07 30.27
C ILE A 358 -1.71 -25.78 29.24
N GLN A 359 -1.67 -27.11 29.24
CA GLN A 359 -2.63 -27.92 28.49
C GLN A 359 -3.91 -28.09 29.32
N SER A 360 -5.06 -27.75 28.74
CA SER A 360 -6.38 -27.96 29.32
C SER A 360 -7.25 -28.73 28.34
N GLY A 361 -7.36 -30.05 28.52
CA GLY A 361 -7.97 -30.91 27.52
C GLY A 361 -7.14 -30.90 26.23
N ASP A 362 -7.78 -30.56 25.11
CA ASP A 362 -7.12 -30.41 23.82
C ASP A 362 -6.60 -28.99 23.57
N ASP A 363 -6.87 -28.04 24.47
CA ASP A 363 -6.50 -26.63 24.31
C ASP A 363 -5.09 -26.35 24.88
N LEU A 364 -4.36 -25.44 24.23
CA LEU A 364 -3.13 -24.85 24.76
C LEU A 364 -3.44 -23.45 25.31
N ILE A 365 -3.10 -23.21 26.57
CA ILE A 365 -3.22 -21.91 27.22
C ILE A 365 -1.81 -21.35 27.44
N LEU A 366 -1.55 -20.20 26.82
CA LEU A 366 -0.32 -19.43 26.95
C LEU A 366 -0.56 -18.26 27.88
N GLY A 367 0.01 -18.27 29.08
CA GLY A 367 -0.04 -17.12 29.98
C GLY A 367 1.12 -16.17 29.73
N LEU A 368 0.82 -14.91 29.42
CA LEU A 368 1.78 -13.86 29.05
C LEU A 368 2.19 -12.95 30.24
N GLY A 369 1.61 -13.18 31.42
CA GLY A 369 1.82 -12.36 32.63
C GLY A 369 0.73 -11.31 32.84
N TRP A 370 0.76 -10.65 34.01
CA TRP A 370 -0.03 -9.46 34.45
C TRP A 370 -1.55 -9.37 34.13
N ASP A 371 -2.20 -10.48 33.74
CA ASP A 371 -3.61 -10.62 33.33
C ASP A 371 -3.82 -10.68 31.80
N SER A 372 -2.91 -11.34 31.07
CA SER A 372 -3.14 -11.68 29.67
C SER A 372 -2.82 -13.14 29.39
N SER A 373 -3.68 -13.78 28.61
CA SER A 373 -3.51 -15.16 28.18
C SER A 373 -4.06 -15.39 26.78
N ILE A 374 -3.56 -16.42 26.10
CA ILE A 374 -4.05 -16.86 24.81
C ILE A 374 -4.44 -18.32 24.92
N THR A 375 -5.70 -18.62 24.65
CA THR A 375 -6.20 -19.99 24.51
C THR A 375 -6.24 -20.37 23.03
N VAL A 376 -5.33 -21.23 22.60
CA VAL A 376 -5.34 -21.82 21.26
C VAL A 376 -6.17 -23.10 21.33
N LYS A 377 -7.40 -23.03 20.82
CA LYS A 377 -8.38 -24.13 20.86
C LYS A 377 -7.89 -25.32 20.05
N ASP A 378 -8.11 -26.54 20.55
CA ASP A 378 -7.83 -27.81 19.85
C ASP A 378 -6.36 -28.02 19.43
N TYR A 379 -5.41 -27.29 20.03
CA TYR A 379 -3.97 -27.37 19.74
C TYR A 379 -3.39 -28.79 19.83
N TYR A 380 -3.89 -29.57 20.78
CA TYR A 380 -3.47 -30.96 21.00
C TYR A 380 -4.38 -31.99 20.33
N ALA A 381 -5.50 -31.57 19.70
CA ALA A 381 -6.39 -32.47 18.96
C ALA A 381 -5.79 -32.94 17.63
N VAL A 382 -4.81 -32.21 17.10
CA VAL A 382 -4.11 -32.50 15.86
C VAL A 382 -2.70 -33.08 16.10
N SER A 383 -2.14 -33.69 15.06
CA SER A 383 -0.78 -34.20 15.10
C SER A 383 0.23 -33.06 15.23
N GLN A 384 1.41 -33.33 15.78
CA GLN A 384 2.41 -32.29 16.03
C GLN A 384 2.82 -31.51 14.76
N SER A 385 2.84 -32.15 13.59
CA SER A 385 3.16 -31.48 12.32
C SER A 385 2.06 -30.57 11.80
N ASP A 386 0.84 -30.71 12.35
CA ASP A 386 -0.34 -30.01 11.87
C ASP A 386 -0.76 -28.88 12.84
N ARG A 387 0.07 -28.60 13.86
CA ARG A 387 -0.18 -27.55 14.85
C ARG A 387 0.14 -26.18 14.30
N LEU A 388 -0.58 -25.17 14.80
CA LEU A 388 -0.24 -23.76 14.61
C LEU A 388 1.19 -23.50 15.10
N ASN A 389 1.92 -22.70 14.32
CA ASN A 389 3.28 -22.30 14.64
C ASN A 389 3.26 -21.20 15.71
N ILE A 390 4.17 -21.26 16.68
CA ILE A 390 4.30 -20.22 17.71
C ILE A 390 5.75 -19.74 17.68
N THR A 391 5.95 -18.45 17.41
CA THR A 391 7.28 -17.82 17.38
C THR A 391 7.57 -17.15 18.72
N PHE A 392 8.82 -17.22 19.17
CA PHE A 392 9.33 -16.58 20.39
C PHE A 392 10.61 -15.79 20.06
N GLU A 393 11.12 -15.00 21.01
CA GLU A 393 12.37 -14.25 20.87
C GLU A 393 13.56 -15.16 20.47
N GLN A 394 14.41 -14.67 19.54
CA GLN A 394 15.48 -15.40 18.85
C GLN A 394 16.53 -16.07 19.76
N GLU A 395 16.70 -15.62 21.02
CA GLU A 395 17.62 -16.22 21.99
C GLU A 395 16.96 -17.24 22.96
N SER A 396 15.69 -17.57 22.76
CA SER A 396 14.98 -18.55 23.58
C SER A 396 15.43 -19.99 23.26
N PRO A 397 15.67 -20.87 24.27
CA PRO A 397 15.85 -22.29 24.00
C PRO A 397 14.58 -22.85 23.31
N PRO A 398 14.72 -23.76 22.33
CA PRO A 398 13.56 -24.32 21.63
C PRO A 398 12.62 -25.01 22.61
N PRO A 399 11.30 -25.03 22.34
CA PRO A 399 10.32 -25.66 23.22
C PRO A 399 10.75 -27.08 23.58
N VAL A 400 10.55 -27.47 24.85
CA VAL A 400 11.02 -28.77 25.38
C VAL A 400 10.46 -29.98 24.61
N TRP A 401 9.38 -29.79 23.83
CA TRP A 401 8.76 -30.81 22.99
C TRP A 401 9.35 -30.93 21.56
N GLU A 402 10.32 -30.10 21.17
CA GLU A 402 11.03 -30.17 19.88
C GLU A 402 12.40 -30.86 19.96
N LYS A 403 12.55 -31.85 20.84
CA LYS A 403 13.72 -32.73 20.73
C LYS A 403 13.51 -33.71 19.57
N ILE A 404 14.01 -33.28 18.40
CA ILE A 404 14.31 -34.06 17.17
C ILE A 404 13.18 -34.05 16.12
N ILE A 405 13.12 -33.01 15.28
CA ILE A 405 13.23 -33.09 13.81
C ILE A 405 13.84 -31.77 13.31
N VAL A 406 15.12 -31.78 12.90
CA VAL A 406 15.65 -30.72 12.03
C VAL A 406 15.22 -31.09 10.61
N ARG A 407 14.34 -30.30 9.98
CA ARG A 407 14.19 -30.28 8.52
C ARG A 407 13.92 -28.87 8.00
N ASP A 408 14.82 -28.48 7.10
CA ASP A 408 14.79 -27.32 6.21
C ASP A 408 14.12 -26.07 6.75
N THR A 409 14.86 -25.41 7.64
CA THR A 409 14.92 -23.95 7.60
C THR A 409 15.23 -23.55 6.15
N ILE A 410 14.27 -22.91 5.50
CA ILE A 410 14.61 -21.98 4.41
C ILE A 410 15.76 -21.13 4.94
N ASN A 411 16.87 -21.09 4.19
CA ASN A 411 17.99 -20.21 4.48
C ASN A 411 17.51 -18.75 4.45
N ILE A 412 17.13 -18.23 5.61
CA ILE A 412 16.95 -16.79 5.87
C ILE A 412 18.21 -16.17 6.47
N SER A 413 19.38 -16.67 6.07
CA SER A 413 20.66 -15.95 6.24
C SER A 413 20.79 -14.73 5.30
N LYS A 414 19.67 -14.10 4.95
CA LYS A 414 19.58 -12.86 4.19
C LYS A 414 18.30 -12.06 4.48
N VAL A 415 17.91 -11.94 5.74
CA VAL A 415 17.15 -10.78 6.22
C VAL A 415 17.80 -10.35 7.53
N GLN A 416 18.67 -9.36 7.42
CA GLN A 416 19.18 -8.63 8.56
C GLN A 416 18.26 -7.42 8.70
N ASP A 417 17.60 -7.33 9.87
CA ASP A 417 16.73 -6.26 10.38
C ASP A 417 15.51 -5.84 9.55
N ILE A 418 14.33 -5.84 10.17
CA ILE A 418 13.45 -4.67 10.37
C ILE A 418 12.38 -5.07 11.41
N GLN A 419 12.52 -4.53 12.61
CA GLN A 419 11.37 -4.18 13.46
C GLN A 419 10.68 -2.92 12.89
N LYS A 420 9.35 -2.87 12.97
CA LYS A 420 8.53 -1.68 13.28
C LYS A 420 7.06 -2.15 13.40
N GLU A 421 6.36 -2.18 14.53
CA GLU A 421 6.13 -1.18 15.60
C GLU A 421 5.58 0.16 15.04
N PRO A 422 4.67 0.83 15.76
CA PRO A 422 3.48 1.55 15.28
C PRO A 422 3.81 2.64 14.27
N LYS A 423 2.88 3.00 13.37
CA LYS A 423 3.14 3.99 12.29
C LYS A 423 3.74 5.25 12.93
N PRO A 424 5.06 5.45 12.78
CA PRO A 424 5.72 6.54 13.46
C PRO A 424 5.27 7.82 12.78
N THR A 425 5.05 8.88 13.56
CA THR A 425 5.06 10.22 12.98
C THR A 425 6.39 10.36 12.25
N ASN A 426 6.35 10.51 10.92
CA ASN A 426 7.54 10.70 10.11
C ASN A 426 8.38 11.81 10.76
N THR A 427 9.58 11.45 11.19
CA THR A 427 10.51 12.30 11.90
C THR A 427 11.59 12.71 10.92
N ALA A 428 11.88 14.01 10.83
CA ALA A 428 12.91 14.50 9.92
C ALA A 428 14.25 13.76 10.13
N PRO A 429 15.01 13.49 9.07
CA PRO A 429 16.30 12.83 9.17
C PRO A 429 17.23 13.58 10.15
N THR A 430 18.10 12.85 10.84
CA THR A 430 18.92 13.44 11.90
C THR A 430 20.38 13.64 11.49
N ASP A 431 20.86 12.89 10.50
CA ASP A 431 22.23 13.05 10.00
C ASP A 431 22.41 12.58 8.55
N ILE A 432 23.48 13.08 7.91
CA ILE A 432 24.02 12.53 6.65
C ILE A 432 25.48 12.11 6.92
N SER A 433 25.91 11.01 6.35
CA SER A 433 27.31 10.58 6.36
C SER A 433 27.81 10.26 4.95
N LEU A 434 29.13 10.32 4.77
CA LEU A 434 29.80 9.95 3.53
C LEU A 434 30.74 8.78 3.83
N SER A 435 30.77 7.77 2.94
CA SER A 435 31.71 6.65 3.06
C SER A 435 33.18 7.04 2.91
N SER A 436 33.45 8.22 2.32
CA SER A 436 34.74 8.87 2.20
C SER A 436 34.52 10.37 2.08
N ASN A 437 35.46 11.18 2.54
CA ASN A 437 35.42 12.63 2.37
C ASN A 437 36.62 13.13 1.57
N SER A 438 37.26 12.28 0.75
CA SER A 438 38.45 12.67 0.00
C SER A 438 38.42 12.19 -1.44
N VAL A 439 39.07 12.94 -2.33
CA VAL A 439 39.20 12.65 -3.75
C VAL A 439 40.55 13.12 -4.26
N LYS A 440 41.17 12.39 -5.18
CA LYS A 440 42.43 12.85 -5.79
C LYS A 440 42.18 14.02 -6.72
N GLU A 441 43.11 14.97 -6.76
CA GLU A 441 43.09 16.04 -7.74
C GLU A 441 42.98 15.52 -9.18
N PHE A 442 42.38 16.31 -10.06
CA PHE A 442 42.16 15.99 -11.47
C PHE A 442 41.45 14.65 -11.74
N SER A 443 40.76 14.08 -10.76
CA SER A 443 39.97 12.85 -10.93
C SER A 443 38.94 13.01 -12.06
N ASN A 444 38.78 11.97 -12.89
CA ASN A 444 37.87 12.01 -14.03
C ASN A 444 36.43 12.39 -13.64
N ASN A 445 35.74 13.11 -14.52
CA ASN A 445 34.32 13.40 -14.33
C ASN A 445 33.51 12.09 -14.19
N GLY A 446 32.65 12.03 -13.19
CA GLY A 446 31.89 10.84 -12.83
C GLY A 446 32.58 9.91 -11.83
N THR A 447 33.84 10.19 -11.43
CA THR A 447 34.50 9.46 -10.33
C THR A 447 33.65 9.56 -9.07
N THR A 448 33.31 8.40 -8.49
CA THR A 448 32.60 8.30 -7.23
C THR A 448 33.54 8.64 -6.08
N ILE A 449 33.17 9.65 -5.30
CA ILE A 449 33.90 10.08 -4.11
C ILE A 449 33.40 9.29 -2.91
N ALA A 450 32.08 9.21 -2.76
CA ALA A 450 31.45 8.54 -1.62
C ALA A 450 30.03 8.09 -1.95
N THR A 451 29.58 7.10 -1.20
CA THR A 451 28.15 6.80 -1.04
C THR A 451 27.62 7.62 0.13
N LEU A 452 26.47 8.25 -0.08
CA LEU A 452 25.73 8.95 0.97
C LEU A 452 24.88 7.95 1.75
N ASN A 453 24.84 8.11 3.07
CA ASN A 453 23.92 7.41 3.95
C ASN A 453 23.23 8.41 4.87
N THR A 454 21.93 8.25 5.07
CA THR A 454 21.13 9.07 5.99
C THR A 454 20.85 8.27 7.26
N ASN A 455 21.00 8.92 8.41
CA ASN A 455 20.52 8.37 9.66
C ASN A 455 19.15 8.96 9.94
N ASP A 456 18.16 8.09 9.87
CA ASP A 456 16.79 8.38 10.20
C ASP A 456 16.35 7.49 11.35
N VAL A 457 15.58 8.04 12.28
CA VAL A 457 14.95 7.23 13.33
C VAL A 457 13.83 6.36 12.73
N ASP A 458 13.37 6.72 11.54
CA ASP A 458 12.38 5.96 10.81
C ASP A 458 12.97 4.78 10.04
N ALA A 459 13.00 3.61 10.69
CA ALA A 459 13.32 2.34 10.03
C ALA A 459 12.45 2.11 8.78
N GLY A 460 13.09 1.65 7.69
CA GLY A 460 12.47 1.38 6.40
C GLY A 460 12.23 2.61 5.50
N ASP A 461 12.49 3.83 5.99
CA ASP A 461 12.30 5.04 5.22
C ASP A 461 13.31 5.17 4.06
N SER A 462 12.88 5.87 3.00
CA SER A 462 13.67 6.06 1.79
C SER A 462 14.09 7.52 1.64
N HIS A 463 15.37 7.74 1.35
CA HIS A 463 15.93 9.09 1.28
C HIS A 463 16.34 9.50 -0.13
N THR A 464 16.01 10.75 -0.48
CA THR A 464 16.52 11.41 -1.68
C THR A 464 17.54 12.48 -1.33
N TYR A 465 18.54 12.66 -2.19
CA TYR A 465 19.63 13.61 -1.95
C TYR A 465 19.66 14.76 -2.95
N LYS A 466 19.89 15.97 -2.44
CA LYS A 466 20.04 17.17 -3.25
C LYS A 466 21.26 17.96 -2.84
N LEU A 467 22.04 18.40 -3.82
CA LEU A 467 23.19 19.27 -3.61
C LEU A 467 22.71 20.72 -3.58
N LEU A 468 22.75 21.35 -2.42
CA LEU A 468 22.37 22.76 -2.23
C LEU A 468 23.51 23.72 -2.53
N HIS A 469 24.75 23.27 -2.30
CA HIS A 469 25.97 23.99 -2.66
C HIS A 469 26.94 23.00 -3.30
N ASP A 470 27.24 23.17 -4.59
CA ASP A 470 28.03 22.23 -5.38
C ASP A 470 29.53 22.57 -5.46
N ALA A 471 30.00 23.39 -4.51
CA ALA A 471 31.36 23.91 -4.45
C ALA A 471 31.83 24.56 -5.76
N LYS A 472 30.97 25.41 -6.35
CA LYS A 472 31.19 26.10 -7.63
C LYS A 472 31.28 25.14 -8.83
N GLY A 473 30.41 24.13 -8.87
CA GLY A 473 30.31 23.17 -9.97
C GLY A 473 31.30 22.01 -9.94
N ARG A 474 31.99 21.77 -8.83
CA ARG A 474 32.97 20.69 -8.68
C ARG A 474 32.33 19.32 -8.52
N PHE A 475 31.19 19.26 -7.83
CA PHE A 475 30.55 18.01 -7.44
C PHE A 475 29.12 17.89 -8.00
N LYS A 476 28.63 16.65 -8.05
CA LYS A 476 27.23 16.32 -8.36
C LYS A 476 26.77 15.11 -7.54
N ILE A 477 25.47 14.93 -7.47
CA ILE A 477 24.84 13.74 -6.90
C ILE A 477 24.16 12.96 -8.02
N ASP A 478 24.32 11.65 -8.01
CA ASP A 478 23.70 10.69 -8.93
C ASP A 478 23.20 9.50 -8.11
N GLY A 479 21.88 9.43 -7.90
CA GLY A 479 21.29 8.56 -6.87
C GLY A 479 21.81 8.93 -5.48
N ASN A 480 22.40 7.96 -4.78
CA ASN A 480 23.05 8.13 -3.48
C ASN A 480 24.58 8.24 -3.58
N GLN A 481 25.14 8.61 -4.73
CA GLN A 481 26.59 8.74 -4.91
C GLN A 481 26.98 10.21 -5.11
N LEU A 482 27.92 10.67 -4.29
CA LEU A 482 28.64 11.93 -4.51
C LEU A 482 29.73 11.67 -5.56
N LYS A 483 29.66 12.41 -6.66
CA LYS A 483 30.58 12.24 -7.80
C LYS A 483 31.26 13.55 -8.19
N VAL A 484 32.44 13.42 -8.78
CA VAL A 484 33.12 14.53 -9.45
C VAL A 484 32.29 14.97 -10.65
N LYS A 485 31.95 16.25 -10.71
CA LYS A 485 31.30 16.89 -11.87
C LYS A 485 32.34 17.49 -12.82
N ASN A 486 33.35 18.15 -12.26
CA ASN A 486 34.46 18.72 -13.03
C ASN A 486 35.79 18.54 -12.28
N GLY A 487 36.56 17.54 -12.69
CA GLY A 487 37.86 17.18 -12.09
C GLY A 487 38.92 18.26 -12.24
N ASN A 488 38.88 19.05 -13.31
CA ASN A 488 39.84 20.13 -13.57
C ASN A 488 39.76 21.29 -12.57
N LEU A 489 38.74 21.28 -11.70
CA LEU A 489 38.58 22.27 -10.63
C LEU A 489 39.06 21.74 -9.26
N LEU A 490 39.52 20.49 -9.20
CA LEU A 490 40.10 19.84 -8.03
C LEU A 490 41.61 19.83 -8.22
N ASP A 491 42.27 20.87 -7.74
CA ASP A 491 43.71 21.07 -7.83
C ASP A 491 44.21 21.27 -6.39
N PHE A 492 45.09 20.37 -5.94
CA PHE A 492 45.54 20.34 -4.55
C PHE A 492 46.31 21.62 -4.18
N ASP A 493 47.13 22.12 -5.10
CA ASP A 493 48.03 23.25 -4.89
C ASP A 493 47.28 24.59 -4.93
N ASP A 494 46.11 24.65 -5.58
CA ASP A 494 45.19 25.80 -5.49
C ASP A 494 44.35 25.75 -4.19
N ASN A 495 43.64 24.64 -3.95
CA ASN A 495 42.80 24.47 -2.77
C ASN A 495 42.70 22.99 -2.37
N SER A 496 43.29 22.64 -1.24
CA SER A 496 43.34 21.26 -0.75
C SER A 496 42.01 20.75 -0.17
N SER A 497 40.95 21.56 -0.11
CA SER A 497 39.63 21.09 0.31
C SER A 497 38.49 21.99 -0.16
N HIS A 498 37.27 21.43 -0.16
CA HIS A 498 36.07 22.12 -0.62
C HIS A 498 34.83 21.78 0.20
N ASP A 499 34.10 22.81 0.61
CA ASP A 499 32.83 22.64 1.30
C ASP A 499 31.64 22.54 0.33
N LEU A 500 30.77 21.56 0.59
CA LEU A 500 29.51 21.38 -0.10
C LEU A 500 28.39 21.13 0.90
N LYS A 501 27.16 21.53 0.55
CA LYS A 501 25.98 21.39 1.41
C LYS A 501 25.00 20.43 0.76
N ILE A 502 24.65 19.36 1.46
CA ILE A 502 23.74 18.31 0.98
C ILE A 502 22.47 18.32 1.82
N ARG A 503 21.33 18.16 1.15
CA ARG A 503 20.04 17.86 1.75
C ARG A 503 19.70 16.39 1.57
N THR A 504 19.23 15.74 2.62
CA THR A 504 18.46 14.49 2.56
C THR A 504 16.99 14.80 2.84
N THR A 505 16.09 14.18 2.09
CA THR A 505 14.64 14.31 2.28
C THR A 505 14.04 12.90 2.35
N ASP A 506 13.26 12.64 3.39
CA ASP A 506 12.55 11.38 3.63
C ASP A 506 11.33 11.21 2.72
N SER A 507 10.66 10.07 2.80
CA SER A 507 9.42 9.79 2.06
C SER A 507 8.23 10.65 2.52
N GLY A 508 8.27 11.18 3.75
CA GLY A 508 7.28 12.10 4.31
C GLY A 508 7.45 13.56 3.90
N GLY A 509 8.56 13.93 3.24
CA GLY A 509 8.87 15.27 2.76
C GLY A 509 9.66 16.17 3.73
N GLU A 510 9.99 15.68 4.92
CA GLU A 510 10.84 16.38 5.89
C GLU A 510 12.33 16.25 5.49
N SER A 511 13.18 17.19 5.95
CA SER A 511 14.54 17.28 5.41
C SER A 511 15.60 17.71 6.40
N TYR A 512 16.82 17.22 6.16
CA TYR A 512 18.02 17.58 6.91
C TYR A 512 19.16 18.02 5.99
N ASP A 513 19.88 19.04 6.44
CA ASP A 513 20.94 19.72 5.70
C ASP A 513 22.28 19.55 6.42
N LYS A 514 23.31 19.03 5.73
CA LYS A 514 24.67 18.93 6.29
C LYS A 514 25.72 19.48 5.35
N THR A 515 26.68 20.21 5.91
CA THR A 515 27.89 20.64 5.20
C THR A 515 28.97 19.60 5.38
N PHE A 516 29.62 19.21 4.27
CA PHE A 516 30.78 18.35 4.25
C PHE A 516 31.96 19.08 3.64
N THR A 517 33.14 18.85 4.20
CA THR A 517 34.42 19.23 3.61
C THR A 517 34.99 18.02 2.88
N ILE A 518 35.23 18.18 1.57
CA ILE A 518 35.90 17.18 0.75
C ILE A 518 37.37 17.56 0.62
N ASP A 519 38.25 16.70 1.11
CA ASP A 519 39.70 16.85 1.00
C ASP A 519 40.15 16.46 -0.41
N VAL A 520 40.91 17.33 -1.04
CA VAL A 520 41.63 17.00 -2.26
C VAL A 520 42.94 16.33 -1.84
N LEU A 521 43.20 15.15 -2.36
CA LEU A 521 44.44 14.43 -2.13
C LEU A 521 45.42 14.76 -3.24
N ASN A 522 46.62 15.17 -2.84
CA ASN A 522 47.71 15.38 -3.78
C ASN A 522 48.01 14.07 -4.53
N GLN A 523 48.12 14.16 -5.84
CA GLN A 523 48.60 13.09 -6.70
C GLN A 523 49.66 13.65 -7.64
N ASN A 524 50.87 13.10 -7.57
CA ASN A 524 51.90 13.37 -8.58
C ASN A 524 51.38 13.00 -9.97
N LEU A 525 51.24 13.99 -10.82
CA LEU A 525 50.95 13.88 -12.23
C LEU A 525 52.25 13.89 -13.03
N ALA A 526 52.17 13.35 -14.25
CA ALA A 526 53.34 13.37 -15.13
C ALA A 526 53.48 14.79 -15.72
N PRO A 527 54.70 15.31 -15.86
CA PRO A 527 54.91 16.57 -16.51
C PRO A 527 54.40 16.57 -17.96
N THR A 528 53.81 17.68 -18.37
CA THR A 528 53.04 17.77 -19.62
C THR A 528 53.83 18.29 -20.82
N ASP A 529 54.90 19.02 -20.57
CA ASP A 529 55.75 19.59 -21.62
C ASP A 529 57.17 19.85 -21.13
N ILE A 530 58.12 19.88 -22.07
CA ILE A 530 59.50 20.31 -21.84
C ILE A 530 59.83 21.39 -22.88
N SER A 531 60.19 22.57 -22.40
CA SER A 531 60.56 23.71 -23.22
C SER A 531 62.03 24.07 -23.05
N LEU A 532 62.59 24.71 -24.07
CA LEU A 532 63.91 25.33 -24.00
C LEU A 532 63.77 26.84 -24.00
N ASP A 533 64.52 27.53 -23.13
CA ASP A 533 64.56 29.00 -23.14
C ASP A 533 65.27 29.58 -24.39
N ARG A 534 66.08 28.75 -25.05
CA ARG A 534 66.78 29.03 -26.30
C ARG A 534 66.92 27.75 -27.10
N ASN A 535 67.09 27.83 -28.41
CA ASN A 535 67.22 26.66 -29.28
C ASN A 535 68.38 26.79 -30.27
N SER A 536 69.33 27.68 -29.99
CA SER A 536 70.46 27.94 -30.87
C SER A 536 71.77 28.07 -30.10
N VAL A 537 72.84 27.66 -30.74
CA VAL A 537 74.23 27.82 -30.27
C VAL A 537 75.08 28.17 -31.48
N LYS A 538 76.12 28.98 -31.28
CA LYS A 538 77.07 29.31 -32.35
C LYS A 538 77.89 28.07 -32.70
N GLU A 539 78.16 27.87 -33.98
CA GLU A 539 79.20 26.93 -34.42
C GLU A 539 80.54 27.22 -33.72
N PHE A 540 81.34 26.19 -33.49
CA PHE A 540 82.61 26.22 -32.74
C PHE A 540 82.52 26.63 -31.26
N SER A 541 81.33 26.61 -30.66
CA SER A 541 81.20 26.82 -29.21
C SER A 541 81.98 25.75 -28.44
N ASN A 542 82.71 26.17 -27.40
CA ASN A 542 83.52 25.27 -26.59
C ASN A 542 82.70 24.14 -25.94
N ASN A 543 83.34 23.00 -25.68
CA ASN A 543 82.71 21.92 -24.92
C ASN A 543 82.26 22.45 -23.54
N GLY A 544 81.01 22.16 -23.18
CA GLY A 544 80.40 22.66 -21.95
C GLY A 544 79.68 24.01 -22.08
N THR A 545 79.71 24.68 -23.24
CA THR A 545 78.87 25.87 -23.48
C THR A 545 77.39 25.51 -23.32
N THR A 546 76.67 26.25 -22.47
CA THR A 546 75.22 26.13 -22.29
C THR A 546 74.49 26.69 -23.50
N ILE A 547 73.68 25.84 -24.12
CA ILE A 547 72.83 26.17 -25.27
C ILE A 547 71.51 26.73 -24.75
N ALA A 548 70.90 26.02 -23.81
CA ALA A 548 69.59 26.33 -23.28
C ALA A 548 69.42 25.74 -21.89
N ARG A 549 68.49 26.31 -21.13
CA ARG A 549 67.94 25.70 -19.94
C ARG A 549 66.62 25.02 -20.29
N LEU A 550 66.47 23.78 -19.86
CA LEU A 550 65.22 23.04 -19.95
C LEU A 550 64.31 23.53 -18.82
N ASN A 551 63.05 23.84 -19.16
CA ASN A 551 61.99 24.08 -18.19
C ASN A 551 60.87 23.08 -18.47
N THR A 552 60.41 22.38 -17.43
CA THR A 552 59.29 21.46 -17.50
C THR A 552 58.01 22.19 -17.11
N ASN A 553 56.93 21.98 -17.86
CA ASN A 553 55.60 22.37 -17.43
C ASN A 553 54.98 21.21 -16.66
N ASP A 554 54.97 21.35 -15.34
CA ASP A 554 54.39 20.39 -14.43
C ASP A 554 53.31 21.09 -13.60
N VAL A 555 52.24 20.36 -13.33
CA VAL A 555 51.13 20.87 -12.53
C VAL A 555 51.42 20.73 -11.04
N ASP A 556 52.29 19.78 -10.65
CA ASP A 556 52.69 19.56 -9.25
C ASP A 556 53.71 20.62 -8.79
N ALA A 557 53.27 21.50 -7.88
CA ALA A 557 54.11 22.58 -7.40
C ALA A 557 55.27 22.07 -6.52
N GLY A 558 56.50 22.29 -6.97
CA GLY A 558 57.72 21.94 -6.22
C GLY A 558 58.36 20.62 -6.63
N ASP A 559 57.82 19.93 -7.63
CA ASP A 559 58.44 18.74 -8.22
C ASP A 559 59.84 19.02 -8.78
N THR A 560 60.71 18.02 -8.69
CA THR A 560 62.06 18.09 -9.25
C THR A 560 62.17 17.22 -10.50
N HIS A 561 62.60 17.83 -11.61
CA HIS A 561 62.71 17.13 -12.91
C HIS A 561 64.13 16.73 -13.25
N THR A 562 64.27 15.55 -13.83
CA THR A 562 65.52 15.08 -14.45
C THR A 562 65.35 14.99 -15.96
N TYR A 563 66.44 15.14 -16.69
CA TYR A 563 66.41 15.22 -18.16
C TYR A 563 67.46 14.28 -18.75
N GLU A 564 67.10 13.63 -19.85
CA GLU A 564 68.01 12.84 -20.66
C GLU A 564 67.82 13.15 -22.15
N LEU A 565 68.87 12.90 -22.94
CA LEU A 565 68.78 12.94 -24.40
C LEU A 565 68.57 11.53 -24.91
N LEU A 566 67.44 11.29 -25.56
CA LEU A 566 67.20 10.04 -26.30
C LEU A 566 68.04 9.96 -27.58
N ASP A 567 68.42 11.12 -28.13
CA ASP A 567 69.39 11.28 -29.21
C ASP A 567 70.32 12.44 -28.86
N ASP A 568 71.63 12.16 -28.78
CA ASP A 568 72.66 13.17 -28.51
C ASP A 568 73.15 13.88 -29.78
N ALA A 569 72.41 13.70 -30.88
CA ALA A 569 72.68 14.17 -32.23
C ALA A 569 74.08 13.76 -32.68
N GLN A 570 74.40 12.46 -32.60
CA GLN A 570 75.72 11.90 -32.95
C GLN A 570 76.86 12.47 -32.09
N GLY A 571 76.62 12.65 -30.79
CA GLY A 571 77.62 13.12 -29.83
C GLY A 571 77.83 14.64 -29.79
N ARG A 572 76.99 15.42 -30.47
CA ARG A 572 77.06 16.90 -30.46
C ARG A 572 76.65 17.50 -29.12
N PHE A 573 75.65 16.93 -28.48
CA PHE A 573 75.02 17.53 -27.30
C PHE A 573 75.05 16.61 -26.08
N LYS A 574 74.89 17.21 -24.89
CA LYS A 574 74.72 16.49 -23.62
C LYS A 574 73.78 17.26 -22.70
N ILE A 575 73.25 16.56 -21.71
CA ILE A 575 72.53 17.16 -20.58
C ILE A 575 73.46 17.20 -19.37
N ASP A 576 73.38 18.31 -18.64
CA ASP A 576 74.06 18.51 -17.36
C ASP A 576 73.09 19.26 -16.43
N GLY A 577 72.48 18.52 -15.48
CA GLY A 577 71.33 19.01 -14.72
C GLY A 577 70.15 19.35 -15.64
N ASN A 578 69.66 20.59 -15.56
CA ASN A 578 68.60 21.12 -16.43
C ASN A 578 69.13 21.96 -17.60
N GLN A 579 70.37 21.72 -18.04
CA GLN A 579 70.98 22.49 -19.13
C GLN A 579 71.34 21.58 -20.31
N LEU A 580 70.91 21.98 -21.51
CA LEU A 580 71.41 21.45 -22.76
C LEU A 580 72.76 22.11 -23.05
N LYS A 581 73.81 21.31 -23.20
CA LYS A 581 75.18 21.79 -23.42
C LYS A 581 75.83 21.15 -24.64
N VAL A 582 76.81 21.86 -25.18
CA VAL A 582 77.70 21.32 -26.21
C VAL A 582 78.56 20.20 -25.59
N LYS A 583 78.49 18.99 -26.14
CA LYS A 583 79.35 17.86 -25.79
C LYS A 583 80.66 17.90 -26.59
N ASN A 584 80.56 18.18 -27.88
CA ASN A 584 81.71 18.31 -28.77
C ASN A 584 81.52 19.46 -29.79
N GLY A 585 82.16 20.60 -29.54
CA GLY A 585 82.08 21.81 -30.37
C GLY A 585 82.61 21.63 -31.79
N ASN A 586 83.55 20.70 -32.00
CA ASN A 586 84.09 20.39 -33.32
C ASN A 586 83.05 19.72 -34.23
N LEU A 587 81.96 19.17 -33.67
CA LEU A 587 80.87 18.55 -34.42
C LEU A 587 79.74 19.53 -34.76
N LEU A 588 79.81 20.80 -34.31
CA LEU A 588 78.81 21.84 -34.61
C LEU A 588 79.07 22.57 -35.93
N GLU A 589 80.12 22.19 -36.67
CA GLU A 589 80.45 22.78 -37.95
C GLU A 589 79.37 22.47 -39.01
N LEU A 590 78.78 23.52 -39.58
CA LEU A 590 77.96 23.39 -40.78
C LEU A 590 78.89 23.10 -41.97
N ILE A 591 79.04 21.83 -42.35
CA ILE A 591 79.83 21.48 -43.53
C ILE A 591 79.11 22.02 -44.78
N TYR A 592 79.50 23.21 -45.24
CA TYR A 592 79.39 23.56 -46.66
C TYR A 592 80.32 22.62 -47.41
N LYS A 593 79.78 21.52 -47.95
CA LYS A 593 80.53 20.64 -48.85
C LYS A 593 80.86 21.43 -50.13
N VAL A 594 82.05 22.02 -50.18
CA VAL A 594 82.67 22.42 -51.45
C VAL A 594 83.28 21.15 -52.05
N ASP A 595 82.57 20.58 -53.00
CA ASP A 595 82.98 19.42 -53.77
C ASP A 595 84.04 19.87 -54.78
N ILE A 596 85.33 19.69 -54.47
CA ILE A 596 86.40 19.84 -55.47
C ILE A 596 86.71 18.45 -56.03
N LYS A 597 86.07 18.11 -57.15
CA LYS A 597 86.61 17.10 -58.06
C LYS A 597 87.75 17.71 -58.87
N ARG A 598 88.86 16.97 -58.97
CA ARG A 598 89.95 17.24 -59.92
C ARG A 598 89.46 17.30 -61.36
#